data_AF-A0A811UG97-F1
#
_entry.id   AF-A0A811UG97-F1
#
_cell.length_a   1.000
_cell.length_b   1.000
_cell.length_c   1.000
_cell.angle_alpha   90.00
_cell.angle_beta   90.00
_cell.angle_gamma   90.00
#
_symmetry.space_group_name_H-M   'P 1'
#
loop_
_entity.id
_entity.type
_entity.pdbx_description
1 polymer ?
#
loop_
_entity_poly.entity_id
_entity_poly.type
_entity_poly.pdbx_seq_one_letter_code
_entity_poly.pdbx_strand_id
1 'polypeptide(L)'
;MAPGLGLVLDTVHYERYNDRYGRDGIHEPLTWSKQETEVKEFIDRYIYANIYETETRERSMMEWLETLPLHSYDARRDDAQTTMNNDDAVNRNKQNDDDDE
;
A
#
# COMPACT_ATOMS: atom_id res chain seq x y z
N MET A 1 -3.47 -6.70 -13.16
CA MET A 1 -2.38 -6.27 -12.24
C MET A 1 -1.10 -6.20 -13.06
N ALA A 2 -0.30 -5.14 -12.92
CA ALA A 2 0.91 -4.95 -13.72
C ALA A 2 2.02 -5.96 -13.38
N PRO A 3 2.95 -6.25 -14.31
CA PRO A 3 4.10 -7.11 -14.05
C PRO A 3 5.05 -6.49 -13.03
N GLY A 4 5.71 -7.35 -12.24
CA GLY A 4 6.67 -6.93 -11.22
C GLY A 4 8.05 -6.55 -11.75
N LEU A 5 8.33 -6.74 -13.05
CA LEU A 5 9.66 -6.53 -13.64
C LEU A 5 10.21 -5.13 -13.41
N GLY A 6 9.36 -4.10 -13.53
CA GLY A 6 9.76 -2.70 -13.33
C GLY A 6 9.69 -2.22 -11.87
N LEU A 7 9.28 -3.08 -10.92
CA LEU A 7 9.11 -2.68 -9.53
C LEU A 7 10.42 -2.85 -8.77
N VAL A 8 11.00 -1.73 -8.33
CA VAL A 8 12.26 -1.70 -7.58
C VAL A 8 12.06 -0.95 -6.27
N LEU A 9 12.56 -1.53 -5.18
CA LEU A 9 12.63 -0.83 -3.90
C LEU A 9 13.85 0.09 -3.92
N ASP A 10 13.60 1.40 -3.92
CA ASP A 10 14.64 2.42 -4.03
C ASP A 10 15.27 2.76 -2.66
N THR A 11 14.48 3.30 -1.74
CA THR A 11 14.99 3.78 -0.44
C THR A 11 14.20 3.19 0.74
N VAL A 12 14.94 2.81 1.79
CA VAL A 12 14.37 2.46 3.10
C VAL A 12 14.57 3.61 4.07
N HIS A 13 13.45 4.08 4.62
CA HIS A 13 13.34 5.28 5.43
C HIS A 13 13.44 4.96 6.93
N TYR A 14 14.49 5.47 7.59
CA TYR A 14 14.76 5.27 9.03
C TYR A 14 14.60 6.55 9.87
N GLU A 15 14.02 7.61 9.32
CA GLU A 15 13.88 8.93 9.93
C GLU A 15 13.20 8.83 11.30
N ARG A 16 12.09 8.09 11.39
CA ARG A 16 11.37 7.90 12.66
C ARG A 16 12.19 7.19 13.73
N TYR A 17 13.04 6.23 13.34
CA TYR A 17 13.95 5.56 14.26
C TYR A 17 15.05 6.54 14.73
N ASN A 18 15.66 7.26 13.80
CA ASN A 18 16.71 8.22 14.07
C ASN A 18 16.22 9.38 14.96
N ASP A 19 14.99 9.85 14.75
CA ASP A 19 14.38 10.91 15.55
C ASP A 19 14.13 10.46 17.00
N ARG A 20 13.71 9.20 17.19
CA ARG A 20 13.34 8.66 18.51
C ARG A 20 14.55 8.19 19.32
N TYR A 21 15.55 7.59 18.67
CA TYR A 21 16.64 6.88 19.34
C TYR A 21 18.02 7.39 18.95
N GLY A 22 18.20 8.05 17.81
CA GLY A 22 19.52 8.49 17.34
C GLY A 22 20.21 9.57 18.19
N ARG A 23 19.57 10.07 19.25
CA ARG A 23 20.08 11.11 20.16
C ARG A 23 20.15 10.69 21.63
N ASP A 24 19.88 9.42 21.94
CA ASP A 24 19.82 8.94 23.33
C ASP A 24 21.19 8.55 23.91
N GLY A 25 22.26 8.62 23.10
CA GLY A 25 23.64 8.33 23.50
C GLY A 25 23.96 6.84 23.61
N ILE A 26 22.99 5.96 23.36
CA ILE A 26 23.16 4.49 23.40
C ILE A 26 22.87 3.83 22.04
N HIS A 27 22.11 4.47 21.15
CA HIS A 27 21.87 4.01 19.79
C HIS A 27 22.55 4.93 18.75
N GLU A 28 23.03 4.33 17.67
CA GLU A 28 23.59 5.06 16.53
C GLU A 28 22.50 5.32 15.46
N PRO A 29 22.44 6.54 14.87
CA PRO A 29 21.57 6.82 13.73
C PRO A 29 21.88 5.94 12.52
N LEU A 30 20.84 5.40 11.88
CA LEU A 30 20.94 4.62 10.64
C LEU A 30 20.80 5.57 9.44
N THR A 31 21.90 5.76 8.71
CA THR A 31 21.93 6.60 7.51
C THR A 31 22.68 5.92 6.38
N TRP A 32 22.15 6.04 5.16
CA TRP A 32 22.75 5.49 3.94
C TRP A 32 23.54 6.52 3.12
N SER A 33 23.72 7.73 3.63
CA SER A 33 24.33 8.85 2.89
C SER A 33 25.74 8.57 2.38
N LYS A 34 26.50 7.70 3.05
CA LYS A 34 27.86 7.33 2.61
C LYS A 34 27.85 6.45 1.35
N GLN A 35 26.80 5.64 1.18
CA GLN A 35 26.67 4.67 0.09
C GLN A 35 25.75 5.15 -1.03
N GLU A 36 25.18 6.36 -0.93
CA GLU A 36 24.19 6.87 -1.89
C GLU A 36 24.71 6.85 -3.34
N THR A 37 25.98 7.21 -3.55
CA THR A 37 26.62 7.16 -4.87
C THR A 37 26.74 5.73 -5.39
N GLU A 38 27.21 4.80 -4.55
CA GLU A 38 27.37 3.39 -4.92
C GLU A 38 26.03 2.73 -5.25
N VAL A 39 24.98 3.06 -4.49
CA VAL A 39 23.61 2.60 -4.74
C VAL A 39 23.09 3.11 -6.08
N LYS A 40 23.22 4.41 -6.37
CA LYS A 40 22.80 4.99 -7.66
C LYS A 40 23.52 4.33 -8.84
N GLU A 41 24.84 4.20 -8.74
CA GLU A 41 25.63 3.56 -9.77
C GLU A 41 25.26 2.08 -9.97
N PHE A 42 24.88 1.38 -8.90
CA PHE A 42 24.42 0.00 -8.98
C PHE A 42 23.05 -0.11 -9.66
N ILE A 43 22.11 0.76 -9.30
CA ILE A 43 20.78 0.83 -9.91
C ILE A 43 20.91 1.04 -11.42
N ASP A 44 21.69 2.03 -11.84
CA ASP A 44 21.87 2.34 -13.27
C ASP A 44 22.54 1.20 -14.02
N ARG A 45 23.63 0.67 -13.48
CA ARG A 45 24.46 -0.32 -14.19
C ARG A 45 23.82 -1.70 -14.27
N TYR A 46 23.09 -2.12 -13.25
CA TYR A 46 22.63 -3.50 -13.15
C TYR A 46 21.10 -3.62 -13.16
N ILE A 47 20.39 -2.76 -12.42
CA ILE A 47 18.94 -2.89 -12.32
C ILE A 47 18.27 -2.39 -13.60
N TYR A 48 18.51 -1.14 -13.99
CA TYR A 48 17.90 -0.60 -15.20
C TYR A 48 18.35 -1.35 -16.46
N ALA A 49 19.65 -1.67 -16.57
CA ALA A 49 20.17 -2.46 -17.68
C ALA A 49 19.43 -3.82 -17.81
N ASN A 50 19.22 -4.54 -16.71
CA ASN A 50 18.53 -5.83 -16.74
C ASN A 50 17.03 -5.69 -17.06
N ILE A 51 16.36 -4.66 -16.53
CA ILE A 51 14.96 -4.36 -16.85
C ILE A 51 14.81 -4.09 -18.35
N TYR A 52 15.66 -3.22 -18.93
CA TYR A 52 15.61 -2.90 -20.35
C TYR A 52 15.90 -4.11 -21.25
N GLU A 53 16.91 -4.91 -20.90
CA GLU A 53 17.25 -6.12 -21.65
C GLU A 53 16.09 -7.12 -21.64
N THR A 54 15.54 -7.39 -20.45
CA THR A 54 14.43 -8.33 -20.26
C THR A 54 13.18 -7.85 -20.97
N GLU A 55 12.83 -6.57 -20.87
CA GLU A 55 11.67 -6.00 -21.55
C GLU A 55 11.83 -6.05 -23.07
N THR A 56 13.03 -5.83 -23.60
CA THR A 56 13.30 -5.92 -25.04
C THR A 56 13.17 -7.35 -25.55
N ARG A 57 13.64 -8.34 -24.77
CA ARG A 57 13.64 -9.75 -25.13
C ARG A 57 12.26 -10.40 -24.98
N GLU A 58 11.60 -10.15 -23.86
CA GLU A 58 10.41 -10.88 -23.40
C GLU A 58 9.13 -10.07 -23.58
N ARG A 59 9.23 -8.73 -23.72
CA ARG A 59 8.09 -7.84 -23.95
C ARG A 59 6.98 -7.98 -22.90
N SER A 60 7.36 -8.22 -21.65
CA SER A 60 6.46 -8.49 -20.53
C SER A 60 5.38 -7.41 -20.36
N MET A 61 5.72 -6.13 -20.53
CA MET A 61 4.74 -5.05 -20.46
C MET A 61 3.80 -5.06 -21.66
N MET A 62 4.29 -5.38 -22.87
CA MET A 62 3.45 -5.46 -24.07
C MET A 62 2.40 -6.57 -23.94
N GLU A 63 2.83 -7.77 -23.56
CA GLU A 63 1.92 -8.90 -23.33
C GLU A 63 0.89 -8.56 -22.24
N TRP A 64 1.32 -7.88 -21.18
CA TRP A 64 0.40 -7.42 -20.15
C TRP A 64 -0.61 -6.39 -20.67
N LEU A 65 -0.17 -5.40 -21.47
CA LEU A 65 -1.04 -4.39 -22.06
C LEU A 65 -2.10 -5.01 -22.98
N GLU A 66 -1.78 -6.09 -23.68
CA GLU A 66 -2.74 -6.83 -24.51
C GLU A 66 -3.87 -7.47 -23.69
N THR A 67 -3.65 -7.74 -22.40
CA THR A 67 -4.69 -8.30 -21.51
C THR A 67 -5.66 -7.25 -20.96
N LEU A 68 -5.37 -5.95 -21.11
CA LEU A 68 -6.22 -4.88 -20.56
C LEU A 68 -7.69 -4.95 -21.03
N PRO A 69 -8.01 -5.20 -22.32
CA PRO A 69 -9.40 -5.30 -22.77
C PRO A 69 -10.18 -6.47 -22.17
N LEU A 70 -9.49 -7.48 -21.61
CA LEU A 70 -10.11 -8.63 -20.95
C LEU A 70 -10.58 -8.30 -19.53
N HIS A 71 -10.20 -7.15 -18.98
CA HIS A 71 -10.59 -6.72 -17.66
C HIS A 71 -11.93 -5.98 -17.69
N SER A 72 -12.81 -6.32 -16.75
CA SER A 72 -14.01 -5.51 -16.48
C SER A 72 -13.59 -4.28 -15.68
N TYR A 73 -13.81 -3.10 -16.25
CA TYR A 73 -13.62 -1.80 -15.61
C TYR A 73 -14.92 -1.22 -15.08
N ASP A 74 -15.99 -2.01 -15.06
CA ASP A 74 -17.23 -1.58 -14.44
C ASP A 74 -16.90 -1.18 -13.00
N ALA A 75 -17.40 -0.01 -12.58
CA ALA A 75 -17.23 0.42 -11.20
C ALA A 75 -17.68 -0.76 -10.35
N ARG A 76 -16.83 -1.20 -9.42
CA ARG A 76 -17.30 -2.15 -8.40
C ARG A 76 -18.57 -1.51 -7.88
N ARG A 77 -19.72 -2.13 -8.18
CA ARG A 77 -20.97 -1.82 -7.51
C ARG A 77 -20.73 -2.33 -6.10
N ASP A 78 -19.95 -1.55 -5.34
CA ASP A 78 -19.79 -1.73 -3.93
C ASP A 78 -21.22 -1.64 -3.38
N ASP A 79 -21.74 -2.79 -2.97
CA ASP A 79 -22.40 -2.98 -1.69
C ASP A 79 -23.51 -1.98 -1.30
N ALA A 80 -24.19 -1.38 -2.28
CA ALA A 80 -25.46 -0.69 -2.08
C ALA A 80 -26.63 -1.70 -2.11
N GLN A 81 -26.51 -2.81 -1.38
CA GLN A 81 -27.70 -3.50 -0.89
C GLN A 81 -28.06 -2.92 0.47
N THR A 82 -28.59 -1.70 0.40
CA THR A 82 -29.50 -1.17 1.40
C THR A 82 -30.71 -2.13 1.47
N THR A 83 -30.68 -3.11 2.37
CA THR A 83 -31.91 -3.58 3.00
C THR A 83 -32.03 -2.84 4.31
N MET A 84 -32.65 -1.66 4.25
CA MET A 84 -33.39 -1.14 5.39
C MET A 84 -34.42 -2.19 5.78
N ASN A 85 -34.37 -2.68 7.00
CA ASN A 85 -35.55 -3.19 7.70
C ASN A 85 -35.55 -2.49 9.05
N ASN A 86 -36.23 -1.34 9.08
CA ASN A 86 -36.63 -0.64 10.29
C ASN A 86 -37.48 -1.57 11.16
N ASP A 87 -37.17 -1.57 12.45
CA ASP A 87 -38.08 -1.27 13.54
C ASP A 87 -39.56 -1.59 13.30
N ASP A 88 -40.03 -2.73 13.81
CA ASP A 88 -41.37 -2.90 14.40
C ASP A 88 -41.53 -4.30 15.03
N ALA A 89 -41.14 -4.43 16.31
CA ALA A 89 -41.57 -5.41 17.33
C ALA A 89 -40.45 -5.47 18.41
N VAL A 90 -40.57 -5.07 19.67
CA VAL A 90 -41.71 -5.11 20.59
C VAL A 90 -41.49 -4.05 21.68
N ASN A 91 -42.37 -3.07 21.69
CA ASN A 91 -42.79 -2.36 22.89
C ASN A 91 -43.18 -3.36 23.99
N ARG A 92 -42.39 -3.44 25.08
CA ARG A 92 -42.85 -3.70 26.47
C ARG A 92 -41.66 -3.66 27.45
N ASN A 93 -41.26 -2.46 27.84
CA ASN A 93 -41.11 -2.09 29.25
C ASN A 93 -40.77 -0.60 29.34
N LYS A 94 -41.81 0.22 29.29
CA LYS A 94 -41.83 1.53 29.94
C LYS A 94 -42.67 1.37 31.21
N GLN A 95 -42.47 2.27 32.18
CA GLN A 95 -43.03 2.35 33.54
C GLN A 95 -42.16 1.62 34.60
N ASN A 96 -41.53 2.29 35.57
CA ASN A 96 -41.80 3.60 36.17
C ASN A 96 -40.50 4.26 36.67
N ASP A 97 -40.30 5.51 36.29
CA ASP A 97 -39.67 6.50 37.15
C ASP A 97 -40.73 6.97 38.18
N ASP A 98 -40.24 7.32 39.38
CA ASP A 98 -40.84 8.20 40.41
C ASP A 98 -41.92 7.65 41.38
N ASP A 99 -41.92 8.22 42.60
CA ASP A 99 -42.66 7.96 43.87
C ASP A 99 -41.88 7.06 44.88
N ASP A 100 -41.53 7.41 46.13
CA ASP A 100 -41.93 8.48 47.06
C ASP A 100 -40.91 8.58 48.24
N GLU A 101 -40.86 9.78 48.86
CA GLU A 101 -40.34 10.20 50.20
C GLU A 101 -38.84 10.13 50.57
#